data_AF-A0A2M8BZ41-F1
#
_entry.id   AF-A0A2M8BZ41-F1
#
_cell.length_a   1.000
_cell.length_b   1.000
_cell.length_c   1.000
_cell.angle_alpha   90.00
_cell.angle_beta   90.00
_cell.angle_gamma   90.00
#
_symmetry.space_group_name_H-M   'P 1'
#
loop_
_entity.id
_entity.type
_entity.pdbx_description
1 polymer ?
#
loop_
_entity_poly.entity_id
_entity_poly.type
_entity_poly.pdbx_seq_one_letter_code
_entity_poly.pdbx_strand_id
1 'polypeptide(L)'
;MSTNVVEIDAAVWEQEVLRAERPVVVDFYSTECPPCEALAPKFEALAELYGNDLKFVKIFRQGNKEIAERLHVTSSPTVLFYVNGDRIGGQFNGAVKRADVQAQLDVLVGPERAKELHNKTLPYDTTCDVLIIGAGPAGLTAGIYTSQAKLDTIVVDRGMAGGNLNITHSVSNFPGFPKPQAGFMLAHYMSEHAKEAGVKFRQAVDITASDLVEKWIRIDDIETIHAKKVIVATGTSPRPIGVEGEMTYRGKGISYCATCDAKYYEGKHVVVIGGGNSAIEESLFIAKFASKITIVHQFDTLQANKQAQEAAFAEPKISFLFKHEPREFTSSNGLTVDGVDVEDLQTKERKHIVCDGAFIFAGMQPNLDLFDARFALDEWGYVKVDEDVRTSIKDVFAAGDVRSKRYRQMTTAVSDGTIAAMALVRELGA
;
A
#
# COMPACT_ATOMS: atom_id res chain seq x y z
N MET A 1 -1.11 -28.18 -5.54
CA MET A 1 -0.99 -27.70 -6.92
C MET A 1 -2.28 -28.06 -7.61
N SER A 2 -3.10 -27.05 -7.90
CA SER A 2 -4.25 -27.22 -8.79
C SER A 2 -3.77 -27.81 -10.12
N THR A 3 -4.49 -28.78 -10.68
CA THR A 3 -4.14 -29.41 -11.97
C THR A 3 -4.23 -28.43 -13.15
N ASN A 4 -4.70 -27.21 -12.92
CA ASN A 4 -5.06 -26.26 -13.97
C ASN A 4 -4.01 -25.16 -14.22
N VAL A 5 -2.96 -25.05 -13.39
CA VAL A 5 -1.84 -24.13 -13.61
C VAL A 5 -0.62 -24.91 -14.08
N VAL A 6 -0.15 -24.62 -15.30
CA VAL A 6 1.00 -25.31 -15.90
C VAL A 6 2.26 -24.47 -15.73
N GLU A 7 3.32 -25.04 -15.15
CA GLU A 7 4.64 -24.40 -15.18
C GLU A 7 5.30 -24.60 -16.54
N ILE A 8 5.76 -23.51 -17.16
CA ILE A 8 6.42 -23.53 -18.46
C ILE A 8 7.79 -22.84 -18.38
N ASP A 9 8.62 -23.10 -19.39
CA ASP A 9 9.88 -22.39 -19.62
C ASP A 9 9.89 -21.71 -21.00
N ALA A 10 11.00 -21.04 -21.30
CA ALA A 10 11.18 -20.35 -22.57
C ALA A 10 11.18 -21.29 -23.78
N ALA A 11 11.51 -22.58 -23.62
CA ALA A 11 11.59 -23.54 -24.73
C ALA A 11 10.21 -23.88 -25.28
N VAL A 12 9.19 -23.91 -24.42
CA VAL A 12 7.81 -24.24 -24.81
C VAL A 12 6.92 -23.00 -24.95
N TRP A 13 7.42 -21.78 -24.72
CA TRP A 13 6.66 -20.53 -24.78
C TRP A 13 5.84 -20.37 -26.08
N GLU A 14 6.47 -20.60 -27.23
CA GLU A 14 5.84 -20.48 -28.55
C GLU A 14 4.58 -21.36 -28.64
N GLN A 15 4.70 -22.62 -28.22
CA GLN A 15 3.62 -23.60 -28.27
C GLN A 15 2.57 -23.31 -27.20
N GLU A 16 3.00 -23.05 -25.98
CA GLU A 16 2.12 -23.00 -24.81
C GLU A 16 1.38 -21.68 -24.67
N VAL A 17 1.92 -20.58 -25.22
CA VAL A 17 1.37 -19.22 -25.11
C VAL A 17 0.99 -18.65 -26.48
N LEU A 18 1.93 -18.60 -27.43
CA LEU A 18 1.70 -17.86 -28.67
C LEU A 18 0.80 -18.61 -29.67
N ARG A 19 0.86 -19.94 -29.67
CA ARG A 19 0.05 -20.82 -30.53
C ARG A 19 -1.09 -21.51 -29.77
N ALA A 20 -1.39 -21.07 -28.56
CA ALA A 20 -2.48 -21.64 -27.79
C ALA A 20 -3.82 -21.33 -28.45
N GLU A 21 -4.68 -22.34 -28.57
CA GLU A 21 -6.04 -22.20 -29.13
C GLU A 21 -6.97 -21.41 -28.20
N ARG A 22 -6.70 -21.45 -26.89
CA ARG A 22 -7.43 -20.71 -25.86
C ARG A 22 -6.61 -19.51 -25.40
N PRO A 23 -7.24 -18.41 -24.94
CA PRO A 23 -6.52 -17.31 -24.33
C PRO A 23 -5.67 -17.80 -23.15
N VAL A 24 -4.52 -17.16 -22.96
CA VAL A 24 -3.52 -17.58 -21.96
C VAL A 24 -3.26 -16.47 -20.97
N VAL A 25 -3.26 -16.84 -19.70
CA VAL A 25 -2.88 -15.99 -18.57
C VAL A 25 -1.54 -16.49 -18.05
N VAL A 26 -0.56 -15.59 -17.97
CA VAL A 26 0.83 -15.91 -17.64
C VAL A 26 1.23 -15.20 -16.36
N ASP A 27 1.63 -15.93 -15.33
CA ASP A 27 2.28 -15.38 -14.13
C ASP A 27 3.81 -15.56 -14.18
N PHE A 28 4.54 -14.46 -14.30
CA PHE A 28 5.99 -14.43 -14.11
C PHE A 28 6.30 -14.31 -12.63
N TYR A 29 6.66 -15.43 -12.00
CA TYR A 29 6.89 -15.51 -10.55
C TYR A 29 8.38 -15.64 -10.20
N SER A 30 8.65 -15.53 -8.90
CA SER A 30 9.95 -15.78 -8.27
C SER A 30 9.76 -16.53 -6.95
N THR A 31 10.75 -17.31 -6.54
CA THR A 31 10.68 -18.16 -5.33
C THR A 31 10.84 -17.39 -4.03
N GLU A 32 11.60 -16.30 -4.04
CA GLU A 32 11.82 -15.41 -2.88
C GLU A 32 11.11 -14.09 -3.14
N CYS A 33 9.79 -14.11 -3.09
CA CYS A 33 8.96 -13.01 -3.52
C CYS A 33 7.65 -13.01 -2.73
N PRO A 34 7.55 -12.23 -1.64
CA PRO A 34 6.34 -12.15 -0.84
C PRO A 34 5.08 -11.77 -1.65
N PRO A 35 5.13 -10.84 -2.62
CA PRO A 35 3.97 -10.59 -3.47
C PRO A 35 3.59 -11.77 -4.37
N CYS A 36 4.55 -12.60 -4.78
CA CYS A 36 4.28 -13.83 -5.54
C CYS A 36 3.59 -14.88 -4.66
N GLU A 37 4.05 -15.04 -3.42
CA GLU A 37 3.38 -15.89 -2.40
C GLU A 37 1.93 -15.45 -2.18
N ALA A 38 1.67 -14.14 -2.13
CA ALA A 38 0.33 -13.58 -1.98
C ALA A 38 -0.56 -13.77 -3.22
N LEU A 39 0.01 -13.77 -4.43
CA LEU A 39 -0.73 -13.99 -5.68
C LEU A 39 -1.05 -15.47 -5.92
N ALA A 40 -0.12 -16.37 -5.61
CA ALA A 40 -0.21 -17.80 -5.94
C ALA A 40 -1.58 -18.45 -5.62
N PRO A 41 -2.13 -18.37 -4.39
CA PRO A 41 -3.42 -18.99 -4.09
C PRO A 41 -4.59 -18.35 -4.86
N LYS A 42 -4.52 -17.04 -5.14
CA LYS A 42 -5.53 -16.34 -5.95
C LYS A 42 -5.49 -16.80 -7.40
N PHE A 43 -4.28 -16.96 -7.94
CA PHE A 43 -4.06 -17.42 -9.29
C PHE A 43 -4.52 -18.87 -9.48
N GLU A 44 -4.26 -19.75 -8.51
CA GLU A 44 -4.78 -21.12 -8.50
C GLU A 44 -6.32 -21.15 -8.44
N ALA A 45 -6.95 -20.37 -7.56
CA ALA A 45 -8.41 -20.29 -7.47
C ALA A 45 -9.06 -19.76 -8.77
N LEU A 46 -8.43 -18.78 -9.43
CA LEU A 46 -8.87 -18.30 -10.74
C LEU A 46 -8.67 -19.37 -11.83
N ALA A 47 -7.59 -20.15 -11.78
CA ALA A 47 -7.37 -21.25 -12.72
C ALA A 47 -8.39 -22.39 -12.53
N GLU A 48 -8.86 -22.64 -11.31
CA GLU A 48 -9.96 -23.57 -11.05
C GLU A 48 -11.28 -23.08 -11.65
N LEU A 49 -11.55 -21.77 -11.53
CA LEU A 49 -12.78 -21.18 -12.01
C LEU A 49 -12.83 -21.03 -13.54
N TYR A 50 -11.76 -20.51 -14.14
CA TYR A 50 -11.69 -20.15 -15.56
C TYR A 50 -10.97 -21.20 -16.42
N GLY A 51 -10.37 -22.24 -15.85
CA GLY A 51 -9.46 -23.17 -16.55
C GLY A 51 -10.06 -23.98 -17.70
N ASN A 52 -11.39 -24.04 -17.79
CA ASN A 52 -12.08 -24.63 -18.95
C ASN A 52 -12.08 -23.69 -20.16
N ASP A 53 -12.15 -22.38 -19.91
CA ASP A 53 -12.27 -21.34 -20.94
C ASP A 53 -10.89 -20.75 -21.29
N LEU A 54 -9.99 -20.67 -20.31
CA LEU A 54 -8.66 -20.04 -20.41
C LEU A 54 -7.57 -21.03 -19.98
N LYS A 55 -6.35 -20.79 -20.45
CA LYS A 55 -5.16 -21.52 -20.02
C LYS A 55 -4.37 -20.68 -19.01
N PHE A 56 -4.02 -21.29 -17.88
CA PHE A 56 -3.20 -20.64 -16.86
C PHE A 56 -1.81 -21.25 -16.87
N VAL A 57 -0.79 -20.41 -17.03
CA VAL A 57 0.60 -20.83 -16.98
C VAL A 57 1.37 -19.95 -16.02
N LYS A 58 2.43 -20.51 -15.43
CA LYS A 58 3.41 -19.77 -14.65
C LYS A 58 4.82 -20.02 -15.19
N ILE A 59 5.68 -19.03 -15.09
CA ILE A 59 7.06 -19.09 -15.58
C ILE A 59 8.01 -18.49 -14.55
N PHE A 60 9.05 -19.24 -14.20
CA PHE A 60 10.05 -18.78 -13.25
C PHE A 60 10.92 -17.70 -13.91
N ARG A 61 10.77 -16.45 -13.48
CA ARG A 61 11.38 -15.29 -14.16
C ARG A 61 12.92 -15.36 -14.20
N GLN A 62 13.57 -15.74 -13.11
CA GLN A 62 15.04 -15.77 -13.02
C GLN A 62 15.67 -16.88 -13.88
N GLY A 63 14.95 -17.99 -14.11
CA GLY A 63 15.36 -19.05 -15.03
C GLY A 63 15.11 -18.71 -16.50
N ASN A 64 14.30 -17.69 -16.77
CA ASN A 64 13.81 -17.34 -18.10
C ASN A 64 14.03 -15.83 -18.40
N LYS A 65 15.25 -15.34 -18.14
CA LYS A 65 15.56 -13.89 -18.20
C LYS A 65 15.37 -13.28 -19.59
N GLU A 66 15.84 -13.94 -20.64
CA GLU A 66 15.78 -13.41 -22.01
C GLU A 66 14.33 -13.12 -22.44
N ILE A 67 13.42 -14.04 -22.15
CA ILE A 67 12.01 -13.85 -22.46
C ILE A 67 11.35 -12.80 -21.56
N ALA A 68 11.69 -12.76 -20.28
CA ALA A 68 11.21 -11.72 -19.38
C ALA A 68 11.64 -10.32 -19.86
N GLU A 69 12.91 -10.16 -20.27
CA GLU A 69 13.42 -8.90 -20.82
C GLU A 69 12.74 -8.51 -22.12
N ARG A 70 12.60 -9.46 -23.06
CA ARG A 70 11.89 -9.26 -24.34
C ARG A 70 10.44 -8.80 -24.14
N LEU A 71 9.78 -9.28 -23.10
CA LEU A 71 8.39 -8.94 -22.78
C LEU A 71 8.26 -7.74 -21.83
N HIS A 72 9.37 -7.08 -21.50
CA HIS A 72 9.43 -5.96 -20.56
C HIS A 72 8.90 -6.30 -19.15
N VAL A 73 9.15 -7.53 -18.70
CA VAL A 73 8.84 -8.01 -17.35
C VAL A 73 9.98 -7.68 -16.40
N THR A 74 9.86 -6.54 -15.72
CA THR A 74 10.92 -5.99 -14.85
C THR A 74 10.80 -6.39 -13.37
N SER A 75 9.67 -6.96 -12.95
CA SER A 75 9.41 -7.35 -11.56
C SER A 75 8.58 -8.62 -11.47
N SER A 76 8.52 -9.21 -10.27
CA SER A 76 7.68 -10.37 -9.96
C SER A 76 6.74 -10.04 -8.78
N PRO A 77 5.52 -10.59 -8.76
CA PRO A 77 4.89 -11.28 -9.88
C PRO A 77 4.59 -10.27 -10.99
N THR A 78 4.51 -10.75 -12.23
CA THR A 78 3.92 -9.99 -13.35
C THR A 78 2.94 -10.87 -14.09
N VAL A 79 1.68 -10.41 -14.18
CA VAL A 79 0.60 -11.12 -14.88
C VAL A 79 0.37 -10.50 -16.25
N LEU A 80 0.40 -11.34 -17.28
CA LEU A 80 0.17 -11.00 -18.68
C LEU A 80 -0.97 -11.83 -19.29
N PHE A 81 -1.60 -11.32 -20.34
CA PHE A 81 -2.73 -11.98 -21.03
C PHE A 81 -2.48 -12.02 -22.54
N TYR A 82 -2.79 -13.15 -23.16
CA TYR A 82 -2.58 -13.41 -24.58
C TYR A 82 -3.83 -14.01 -25.23
N VAL A 83 -4.13 -13.58 -26.45
CA VAL A 83 -5.17 -14.15 -27.33
C VAL A 83 -4.58 -14.28 -28.72
N ASN A 84 -4.63 -15.49 -29.30
CA ASN A 84 -4.09 -15.78 -30.65
C ASN A 84 -2.62 -15.32 -30.84
N GLY A 85 -1.83 -15.37 -29.76
CA GLY A 85 -0.43 -14.93 -29.75
C GLY A 85 -0.20 -13.44 -29.54
N ASP A 86 -1.24 -12.62 -29.61
CA ASP A 86 -1.15 -11.20 -29.33
C ASP A 86 -1.34 -10.92 -27.84
N ARG A 87 -0.48 -10.05 -27.29
CA ARG A 87 -0.60 -9.57 -25.92
C ARG A 87 -1.75 -8.56 -25.84
N ILE A 88 -2.67 -8.80 -24.92
CA ILE A 88 -3.85 -7.95 -24.73
C ILE A 88 -4.01 -7.51 -23.28
N GLY A 89 -4.80 -6.46 -23.07
CA GLY A 89 -5.15 -6.01 -21.72
C GLY A 89 -4.00 -5.39 -20.93
N GLY A 90 -4.22 -5.26 -19.62
CA GLY A 90 -3.25 -4.67 -18.68
C GLY A 90 -2.08 -5.60 -18.32
N GLN A 91 -1.00 -5.00 -17.81
CA GLN A 91 0.07 -5.71 -17.10
C GLN A 91 -0.06 -5.42 -15.61
N PHE A 92 -0.25 -6.45 -14.80
CA PHE A 92 -0.32 -6.31 -13.35
C PHE A 92 0.99 -6.75 -12.72
N ASN A 93 1.51 -5.98 -11.77
CA ASN A 93 2.77 -6.27 -11.11
C ASN A 93 2.74 -5.95 -9.61
N GLY A 94 3.59 -6.60 -8.83
CA GLY A 94 3.72 -6.37 -7.39
C GLY A 94 2.52 -6.88 -6.59
N ALA A 95 1.81 -6.00 -5.90
CA ALA A 95 0.68 -6.32 -5.03
C ALA A 95 -0.61 -6.62 -5.84
N VAL A 96 -0.57 -7.65 -6.68
CA VAL A 96 -1.66 -7.98 -7.62
C VAL A 96 -2.89 -8.47 -6.86
N LYS A 97 -4.03 -7.80 -7.07
CA LYS A 97 -5.31 -8.19 -6.48
C LYS A 97 -6.03 -9.22 -7.32
N ARG A 98 -6.87 -10.02 -6.66
CA ARG A 98 -7.70 -11.00 -7.33
C ARG A 98 -8.69 -10.34 -8.28
N ALA A 99 -9.33 -9.25 -7.84
CA ALA A 99 -10.32 -8.50 -8.61
C ALA A 99 -9.76 -7.92 -9.91
N ASP A 100 -8.52 -7.39 -9.89
CA ASP A 100 -7.86 -6.82 -11.07
C ASP A 100 -7.64 -7.88 -12.15
N VAL A 101 -7.12 -9.05 -11.75
CA VAL A 101 -6.92 -10.18 -12.67
C VAL A 101 -8.28 -10.66 -13.16
N GLN A 102 -9.24 -10.87 -12.26
CA GLN A 102 -10.57 -11.37 -12.62
C GLN A 102 -11.28 -10.46 -13.63
N ALA A 103 -11.25 -9.15 -13.44
CA ALA A 103 -11.85 -8.20 -14.37
C ALA A 103 -11.26 -8.34 -15.79
N GLN A 104 -9.95 -8.58 -15.90
CA GLN A 104 -9.31 -8.82 -17.19
C GLN A 104 -9.75 -10.18 -17.78
N LEU A 105 -9.89 -11.22 -16.96
CA LEU A 105 -10.39 -12.54 -17.39
C LEU A 105 -11.84 -12.48 -17.88
N ASP A 106 -12.70 -11.71 -17.20
CA ASP A 106 -14.09 -11.51 -17.57
C ASP A 106 -14.22 -10.89 -18.96
N VAL A 107 -13.32 -9.97 -19.31
CA VAL A 107 -13.22 -9.43 -20.68
C VAL A 107 -12.84 -10.51 -21.69
N LEU A 108 -11.98 -11.48 -21.32
CA LEU A 108 -11.55 -12.55 -22.24
C LEU A 108 -12.65 -13.56 -22.54
N VAL A 109 -13.44 -13.93 -21.52
CA VAL A 109 -14.52 -14.94 -21.67
C VAL A 109 -15.84 -14.33 -22.12
N GLY A 110 -16.00 -13.01 -21.99
CA GLY A 110 -17.22 -12.27 -22.31
C GLY A 110 -18.22 -12.24 -21.14
N PRO A 111 -19.14 -11.25 -21.13
CA PRO A 111 -19.96 -10.91 -19.96
C PRO A 111 -20.95 -12.00 -19.54
N GLU A 112 -21.55 -12.72 -20.50
CA GLU A 112 -22.49 -13.81 -20.19
C GLU A 112 -21.77 -14.96 -19.48
N ARG A 113 -20.62 -15.35 -20.03
CA ARG A 113 -19.81 -16.42 -19.44
C ARG A 113 -19.22 -16.02 -18.09
N ALA A 114 -18.74 -14.79 -17.95
CA ALA A 114 -18.26 -14.25 -16.68
C ALA A 114 -19.34 -14.37 -15.59
N LYS A 115 -20.57 -13.98 -15.90
CA LYS A 115 -21.71 -14.09 -14.98
C LYS A 115 -22.00 -15.54 -14.56
N GLU A 116 -21.94 -16.49 -15.51
CA GLU A 116 -22.08 -17.92 -15.19
C GLU A 116 -20.99 -18.42 -14.25
N LEU A 117 -19.74 -18.02 -14.48
CA LEU A 117 -18.60 -18.40 -13.65
C LEU A 117 -18.73 -17.79 -12.24
N HIS A 118 -19.08 -16.52 -12.14
CA HIS A 118 -19.27 -15.84 -10.85
C HIS A 118 -20.36 -16.54 -10.02
N ASN A 119 -21.46 -16.96 -10.64
CA ASN A 119 -22.53 -17.71 -9.96
C ASN A 119 -22.11 -19.09 -9.43
N LYS A 120 -21.02 -19.67 -9.94
CA LYS A 120 -20.44 -20.93 -9.42
C LYS A 120 -19.54 -20.70 -8.20
N THR A 121 -19.07 -19.47 -8.00
CA THR A 121 -18.25 -19.13 -6.85
C THR A 121 -19.15 -18.98 -5.63
N LEU A 122 -19.14 -19.98 -4.76
CA LEU A 122 -19.91 -19.94 -3.52
C LEU A 122 -19.07 -19.22 -2.45
N PRO A 123 -19.60 -18.17 -1.81
CA PRO A 123 -18.97 -17.57 -0.65
C PRO A 123 -18.77 -18.61 0.46
N TYR A 124 -17.71 -18.46 1.26
CA TYR A 124 -17.42 -19.31 2.40
C TYR A 124 -17.00 -18.51 3.62
N ASP A 125 -17.14 -19.13 4.78
CA ASP A 125 -16.79 -18.55 6.07
C ASP A 125 -15.48 -19.13 6.62
N THR A 126 -14.66 -18.25 7.18
CA THR A 126 -13.47 -18.58 7.97
C THR A 126 -13.67 -18.03 9.38
N THR A 127 -13.28 -18.79 10.40
CA THR A 127 -13.30 -18.33 11.80
C THR A 127 -11.88 -18.25 12.35
N CYS A 128 -11.61 -17.24 13.18
CA CYS A 128 -10.37 -17.12 13.92
C CYS A 128 -10.60 -16.55 15.33
N ASP A 129 -9.58 -16.60 16.18
CA ASP A 129 -9.64 -15.95 17.49
C ASP A 129 -9.47 -14.43 17.33
N VAL A 130 -8.49 -14.02 16.50
CA VAL A 130 -8.12 -12.63 16.30
C VAL A 130 -8.08 -12.29 14.81
N LEU A 131 -8.86 -11.28 14.42
CA LEU A 131 -8.76 -10.64 13.12
C LEU A 131 -8.06 -9.29 13.26
N ILE A 132 -6.97 -9.11 12.52
CA ILE A 132 -6.22 -7.85 12.47
C ILE A 132 -6.38 -7.26 11.08
N ILE A 133 -6.85 -6.02 11.00
CA ILE A 133 -7.14 -5.34 9.74
C ILE A 133 -6.10 -4.26 9.54
N GLY A 134 -5.14 -4.52 8.66
CA GLY A 134 -3.95 -3.71 8.40
C GLY A 134 -2.67 -4.44 8.82
N ALA A 135 -1.71 -4.52 7.91
CA ALA A 135 -0.42 -5.17 8.06
C ALA A 135 0.73 -4.14 8.08
N GLY A 136 0.48 -2.95 8.61
CA GLY A 136 1.54 -2.00 9.00
C GLY A 136 2.26 -2.43 10.30
N PRO A 137 3.19 -1.63 10.82
CA PRO A 137 3.94 -1.95 12.04
C PRO A 137 3.06 -2.37 13.23
N ALA A 138 1.94 -1.67 13.46
CA ALA A 138 1.02 -2.00 14.55
C ALA A 138 0.38 -3.38 14.37
N GLY A 139 -0.15 -3.68 13.19
CA GLY A 139 -0.81 -4.95 12.91
C GLY A 139 0.14 -6.13 12.85
N LEU A 140 1.34 -5.95 12.28
CA LEU A 140 2.39 -6.97 12.28
C LEU A 140 2.86 -7.29 13.70
N THR A 141 3.10 -6.27 14.53
CA THR A 141 3.44 -6.48 15.95
C THR A 141 2.31 -7.18 16.70
N ALA A 142 1.07 -6.74 16.53
CA ALA A 142 -0.07 -7.39 17.15
C ALA A 142 -0.17 -8.87 16.75
N GLY A 143 0.02 -9.17 15.46
CA GLY A 143 -0.03 -10.54 14.94
C GLY A 143 1.07 -11.44 15.49
N ILE A 144 2.28 -10.92 15.67
CA ILE A 144 3.38 -11.65 16.34
C ILE A 144 2.95 -12.05 17.76
N TYR A 145 2.48 -11.09 18.55
CA TYR A 145 2.13 -11.33 19.95
C TYR A 145 0.95 -12.30 20.10
N THR A 146 -0.12 -12.14 19.31
CA THR A 146 -1.29 -13.03 19.40
C THR A 146 -0.97 -14.45 18.93
N SER A 147 -0.14 -14.60 17.89
CA SER A 147 0.27 -15.93 17.41
C SER A 147 1.24 -16.62 18.36
N GLN A 148 2.13 -15.87 19.03
CA GLN A 148 2.97 -16.40 20.12
C GLN A 148 2.14 -16.88 21.31
N ALA A 149 1.01 -16.22 21.59
CA ALA A 149 0.00 -16.68 22.55
C ALA A 149 -0.87 -17.85 22.04
N LYS A 150 -0.52 -18.46 20.90
CA LYS A 150 -1.21 -19.61 20.29
C LYS A 150 -2.67 -19.36 19.89
N LEU A 151 -3.05 -18.10 19.70
CA LEU A 151 -4.34 -17.73 19.15
C LEU A 151 -4.35 -17.89 17.63
N ASP A 152 -5.46 -18.38 17.07
CA ASP A 152 -5.64 -18.39 15.63
C ASP A 152 -5.79 -16.95 15.13
N THR A 153 -4.74 -16.43 14.49
CA THR A 153 -4.63 -15.03 14.10
C THR A 153 -4.59 -14.89 12.59
N ILE A 154 -5.50 -14.07 12.05
CA ILE A 154 -5.51 -13.68 10.65
C ILE A 154 -5.23 -12.18 10.53
N VAL A 155 -4.23 -11.82 9.73
CA VAL A 155 -3.93 -10.42 9.36
C VAL A 155 -4.36 -10.18 7.91
N VAL A 156 -5.23 -9.19 7.71
CA VAL A 156 -5.79 -8.82 6.40
C VAL A 156 -5.30 -7.44 5.99
N ASP A 157 -4.79 -7.29 4.77
CA ASP A 157 -4.36 -5.99 4.22
C ASP A 157 -4.74 -5.85 2.74
N ARG A 158 -5.11 -4.62 2.35
CA ARG A 158 -5.49 -4.27 0.97
C ARG A 158 -4.30 -4.21 0.00
N GLY A 159 -3.08 -4.13 0.54
CA GLY A 159 -1.81 -4.22 -0.15
C GLY A 159 -0.92 -5.29 0.47
N MET A 160 0.39 -5.09 0.35
CA MET A 160 1.39 -5.96 0.98
C MET A 160 1.70 -5.49 2.40
N ALA A 161 2.15 -6.40 3.26
CA ALA A 161 2.66 -6.06 4.59
C ALA A 161 3.71 -4.94 4.53
N GLY A 162 3.65 -4.05 5.52
CA GLY A 162 4.54 -2.89 5.69
C GLY A 162 3.81 -1.57 5.85
N GLY A 163 2.63 -1.41 5.23
CA GLY A 163 1.91 -0.12 5.23
C GLY A 163 2.79 1.02 4.72
N ASN A 164 2.78 2.17 5.40
CA ASN A 164 3.57 3.36 5.01
C ASN A 164 5.09 3.14 4.98
N LEU A 165 5.61 2.08 5.62
CA LEU A 165 7.04 1.74 5.52
C LEU A 165 7.45 1.41 4.09
N ASN A 166 6.56 0.79 3.30
CA ASN A 166 6.88 0.35 1.94
C ASN A 166 7.21 1.52 1.01
N ILE A 167 6.77 2.73 1.35
CA ILE A 167 7.02 3.96 0.59
C ILE A 167 8.01 4.91 1.28
N THR A 168 8.54 4.53 2.44
CA THR A 168 9.52 5.33 3.19
C THR A 168 10.93 5.01 2.70
N HIS A 169 11.66 6.03 2.22
CA HIS A 169 13.01 5.82 1.69
C HIS A 169 13.99 5.41 2.79
N SER A 170 13.93 6.06 3.95
CA SER A 170 14.89 5.86 5.04
C SER A 170 14.25 6.05 6.40
N VAL A 171 14.57 5.14 7.32
CA VAL A 171 14.17 5.13 8.72
C VAL A 171 15.43 5.23 9.58
N SER A 172 15.62 6.36 10.26
CA SER A 172 16.80 6.63 11.10
C SER A 172 16.52 6.52 12.61
N ASN A 173 15.25 6.39 12.99
CA ASN A 173 14.76 6.54 14.36
C ASN A 173 14.07 5.29 14.92
N PHE A 174 14.32 4.11 14.34
CA PHE A 174 13.86 2.83 14.86
C PHE A 174 14.98 2.14 15.67
N PRO A 175 14.86 2.02 17.00
CA PRO A 175 15.88 1.40 17.84
C PRO A 175 16.18 -0.05 17.43
N GLY A 176 17.42 -0.48 17.63
CA GLY A 176 17.91 -1.81 17.25
C GLY A 176 18.69 -1.82 15.93
N PHE A 177 18.60 -0.77 15.11
CA PHE A 177 19.41 -0.60 13.91
C PHE A 177 20.37 0.59 14.08
N PRO A 178 21.70 0.37 14.15
CA PRO A 178 22.66 1.45 14.36
C PRO A 178 22.84 2.37 13.14
N LYS A 179 22.39 1.93 11.96
CA LYS A 179 22.39 2.70 10.71
C LYS A 179 20.96 2.84 10.21
N PRO A 180 20.62 3.94 9.51
CA PRO A 180 19.32 4.08 8.88
C PRO A 180 19.01 2.90 7.96
N GLN A 181 17.76 2.44 7.98
CA GLN A 181 17.27 1.32 7.15
C GLN A 181 16.30 1.83 6.10
N ALA A 182 16.27 1.20 4.94
CA ALA A 182 15.19 1.44 3.99
C ALA A 182 13.86 0.97 4.59
N GLY A 183 12.79 1.74 4.45
CA GLY A 183 11.51 1.44 5.09
C GLY A 183 10.95 0.08 4.66
N PHE A 184 11.01 -0.23 3.36
CA PHE A 184 10.56 -1.52 2.82
C PHE A 184 11.35 -2.72 3.37
N MET A 185 12.64 -2.55 3.71
CA MET A 185 13.43 -3.62 4.33
C MET A 185 13.00 -3.85 5.77
N LEU A 186 12.71 -2.77 6.51
CA LEU A 186 12.18 -2.90 7.87
C LEU A 186 10.80 -3.58 7.86
N ALA A 187 9.93 -3.20 6.91
CA ALA A 187 8.65 -3.88 6.69
C ALA A 187 8.81 -5.37 6.40
N HIS A 188 9.78 -5.72 5.55
CA HIS A 188 10.11 -7.12 5.25
C HIS A 188 10.50 -7.88 6.52
N TYR A 189 11.44 -7.37 7.32
CA TYR A 189 11.85 -8.03 8.56
C TYR A 189 10.68 -8.23 9.55
N MET A 190 9.80 -7.23 9.68
CA MET A 190 8.61 -7.35 10.54
C MET A 190 7.61 -8.38 10.00
N SER A 191 7.44 -8.43 8.67
CA SER A 191 6.55 -9.40 8.02
C SER A 191 7.07 -10.83 8.17
N GLU A 192 8.36 -11.07 8.00
CA GLU A 192 8.94 -12.40 8.15
C GLU A 192 8.84 -12.89 9.59
N HIS A 193 9.10 -12.03 10.58
CA HIS A 193 8.90 -12.38 11.98
C HIS A 193 7.42 -12.72 12.29
N ALA A 194 6.47 -11.99 11.72
CA ALA A 194 5.05 -12.31 11.86
C ALA A 194 4.70 -13.67 11.22
N LYS A 195 5.23 -13.98 10.04
CA LYS A 195 5.06 -15.30 9.40
C LYS A 195 5.64 -16.42 10.27
N GLU A 196 6.87 -16.25 10.76
CA GLU A 196 7.55 -17.22 11.64
C GLU A 196 6.79 -17.45 12.96
N ALA A 197 6.14 -16.41 13.48
CA ALA A 197 5.28 -16.53 14.67
C ALA A 197 3.98 -17.31 14.43
N GLY A 198 3.59 -17.52 13.17
CA GLY A 198 2.40 -18.29 12.79
C GLY A 198 1.21 -17.44 12.29
N VAL A 199 1.42 -16.16 11.96
CA VAL A 199 0.36 -15.30 11.43
C VAL A 199 -0.11 -15.83 10.07
N LYS A 200 -1.44 -15.97 9.91
CA LYS A 200 -2.06 -16.26 8.61
C LYS A 200 -2.38 -14.95 7.90
N PHE A 201 -1.78 -14.71 6.73
CA PHE A 201 -2.00 -13.49 5.97
C PHE A 201 -3.13 -13.62 4.92
N ARG A 202 -3.84 -12.51 4.69
CA ARG A 202 -4.61 -12.22 3.48
C ARG A 202 -4.13 -10.86 2.96
N GLN A 203 -3.33 -10.85 1.91
CA GLN A 203 -2.67 -9.65 1.40
C GLN A 203 -3.15 -9.33 -0.01
N ALA A 204 -3.12 -8.05 -0.38
CA ALA A 204 -3.58 -7.55 -1.67
C ALA A 204 -5.01 -8.04 -2.00
N VAL A 205 -5.91 -7.94 -1.03
CA VAL A 205 -7.33 -8.29 -1.16
C VAL A 205 -8.20 -7.04 -1.08
N ASP A 206 -9.39 -7.06 -1.65
CA ASP A 206 -10.37 -6.01 -1.43
C ASP A 206 -11.26 -6.37 -0.24
N ILE A 207 -11.35 -5.48 0.74
CA ILE A 207 -12.34 -5.60 1.82
C ILE A 207 -13.63 -4.99 1.28
N THR A 208 -14.61 -5.84 0.93
CA THR A 208 -15.82 -5.44 0.22
C THR A 208 -17.01 -5.17 1.13
N ALA A 209 -16.99 -5.72 2.35
CA ALA A 209 -17.97 -5.42 3.39
C ALA A 209 -17.35 -5.65 4.78
N SER A 210 -17.91 -5.02 5.80
CA SER A 210 -17.53 -5.27 7.19
C SER A 210 -18.66 -4.99 8.16
N ASP A 211 -18.68 -5.73 9.26
CA ASP A 211 -19.48 -5.42 10.43
C ASP A 211 -18.60 -5.65 11.67
N LEU A 212 -18.17 -4.56 12.30
CA LEU A 212 -17.32 -4.62 13.47
C LEU A 212 -18.08 -4.89 14.77
N VAL A 213 -19.41 -4.74 14.77
CA VAL A 213 -20.25 -5.11 15.92
C VAL A 213 -20.37 -6.64 15.98
N GLU A 214 -20.61 -7.26 14.82
CA GLU A 214 -20.64 -8.72 14.67
C GLU A 214 -19.25 -9.33 14.40
N LYS A 215 -18.20 -8.49 14.30
CA LYS A 215 -16.77 -8.86 14.23
C LYS A 215 -16.41 -9.71 13.01
N TRP A 216 -16.87 -9.29 11.84
CA TRP A 216 -16.48 -9.91 10.59
C TRP A 216 -16.13 -8.89 9.50
N ILE A 217 -15.34 -9.35 8.53
CA ILE A 217 -15.12 -8.67 7.24
C ILE A 217 -15.30 -9.64 6.09
N ARG A 218 -15.73 -9.13 4.93
CA ARG A 218 -15.76 -9.88 3.68
C ARG A 218 -14.66 -9.40 2.76
N ILE A 219 -13.90 -10.34 2.20
CA ILE A 219 -12.83 -10.07 1.26
C ILE A 219 -13.11 -10.66 -0.12
N ASP A 220 -12.78 -9.91 -1.16
CA ASP A 220 -12.95 -10.26 -2.58
C ASP A 220 -14.37 -10.76 -2.94
N ASP A 221 -15.39 -10.41 -2.13
CA ASP A 221 -16.76 -10.96 -2.17
C ASP A 221 -16.89 -12.49 -2.08
N ILE A 222 -15.87 -13.17 -1.56
CA ILE A 222 -15.81 -14.64 -1.50
C ILE A 222 -15.63 -15.15 -0.07
N GLU A 223 -14.65 -14.64 0.67
CA GLU A 223 -14.36 -15.12 2.03
C GLU A 223 -14.91 -14.14 3.06
N THR A 224 -15.75 -14.63 3.97
CA THR A 224 -16.18 -13.88 5.16
C THR A 224 -15.41 -14.38 6.38
N ILE A 225 -14.63 -13.51 7.00
CA ILE A 225 -13.77 -13.85 8.14
C ILE A 225 -14.43 -13.34 9.41
N HIS A 226 -14.80 -14.26 10.30
CA HIS A 226 -15.39 -13.99 11.61
C HIS A 226 -14.34 -14.14 12.71
N ALA A 227 -14.36 -13.25 13.71
CA ALA A 227 -13.42 -13.30 14.82
C ALA A 227 -14.07 -13.09 16.18
N LYS A 228 -13.42 -13.63 17.23
CA LYS A 228 -13.83 -13.33 18.62
C LYS A 228 -13.54 -11.88 18.99
N LYS A 229 -12.42 -11.35 18.48
CA LYS A 229 -11.88 -10.01 18.75
C LYS A 229 -11.25 -9.44 17.47
N VAL A 230 -11.33 -8.11 17.30
CA VAL A 230 -10.78 -7.41 16.11
C VAL A 230 -9.79 -6.33 16.51
N ILE A 231 -8.68 -6.21 15.79
CA ILE A 231 -7.74 -5.08 15.89
C ILE A 231 -7.76 -4.30 14.57
N VAL A 232 -8.21 -3.06 14.61
CA VAL A 232 -8.14 -2.12 13.49
C VAL A 232 -6.76 -1.45 13.51
N ALA A 233 -5.91 -1.80 12.54
CA ALA A 233 -4.55 -1.32 12.38
C ALA A 233 -4.30 -0.75 10.96
N THR A 234 -5.33 -0.15 10.38
CA THR A 234 -5.39 0.31 8.97
C THR A 234 -4.53 1.54 8.68
N GLY A 235 -3.96 2.14 9.72
CA GLY A 235 -3.03 3.27 9.60
C GLY A 235 -3.69 4.52 9.03
N THR A 236 -2.92 5.24 8.23
CA THR A 236 -3.33 6.52 7.63
C THR A 236 -2.85 6.63 6.18
N SER A 237 -3.53 7.43 5.38
CA SER A 237 -3.14 7.82 4.03
C SER A 237 -2.87 9.32 3.95
N PRO A 238 -2.09 9.79 2.98
CA PRO A 238 -1.93 11.22 2.73
C PRO A 238 -3.28 11.90 2.58
N ARG A 239 -3.49 12.98 3.32
CA ARG A 239 -4.70 13.80 3.22
C ARG A 239 -4.55 14.74 2.03
N PRO A 240 -5.46 14.72 1.04
CA PRO A 240 -5.47 15.74 0.00
C PRO A 240 -5.58 17.14 0.63
N ILE A 241 -4.78 18.08 0.14
CA ILE A 241 -4.79 19.47 0.63
C ILE A 241 -5.98 20.27 0.10
N GLY A 242 -6.72 19.73 -0.88
CA GLY A 242 -7.93 20.32 -1.43
C GLY A 242 -7.64 21.49 -2.36
N VAL A 243 -6.46 21.50 -2.97
CA VAL A 243 -6.00 22.58 -3.86
C VAL A 243 -6.38 22.25 -5.30
N GLU A 244 -6.77 23.26 -6.06
CA GLU A 244 -7.12 23.09 -7.47
C GLU A 244 -5.94 22.48 -8.25
N GLY A 245 -6.25 21.55 -9.16
CA GLY A 245 -5.26 20.77 -9.90
C GLY A 245 -4.66 19.58 -9.14
N GLU A 246 -4.73 19.52 -7.81
CA GLU A 246 -4.12 18.42 -7.02
C GLU A 246 -4.61 17.04 -7.47
N MET A 247 -5.94 16.85 -7.48
CA MET A 247 -6.55 15.58 -7.85
C MET A 247 -6.46 15.31 -9.36
N THR A 248 -6.54 16.36 -10.19
CA THR A 248 -6.47 16.27 -11.65
C THR A 248 -5.10 15.77 -12.12
N TYR A 249 -4.04 16.24 -11.48
CA TYR A 249 -2.66 15.94 -11.86
C TYR A 249 -1.97 14.94 -10.92
N ARG A 250 -2.73 14.25 -10.07
CA ARG A 250 -2.24 13.11 -9.28
C ARG A 250 -1.67 12.04 -10.21
N GLY A 251 -0.40 11.67 -10.00
CA GLY A 251 0.33 10.75 -10.88
C GLY A 251 0.78 11.36 -12.21
N LYS A 252 0.49 12.65 -12.45
CA LYS A 252 0.87 13.43 -13.64
C LYS A 252 1.64 14.69 -13.25
N GLY A 253 2.56 14.56 -12.30
CA GLY A 253 3.31 15.68 -11.74
C GLY A 253 3.05 15.92 -10.25
N ILE A 254 1.90 15.48 -9.71
CA ILE A 254 1.66 15.45 -8.26
C ILE A 254 1.92 14.07 -7.69
N SER A 255 2.81 14.00 -6.69
CA SER A 255 3.17 12.77 -5.98
C SER A 255 3.00 12.91 -4.47
N TYR A 256 2.77 11.77 -3.81
CA TYR A 256 2.79 11.62 -2.35
C TYR A 256 3.85 10.60 -1.89
N CYS A 257 4.69 10.11 -2.81
CA CYS A 257 5.71 9.10 -2.55
C CYS A 257 7.02 9.47 -3.24
N ALA A 258 7.96 10.05 -2.48
CA ALA A 258 9.29 10.36 -3.00
C ALA A 258 10.03 9.11 -3.48
N THR A 259 10.03 8.04 -2.68
CA THR A 259 10.66 6.75 -3.03
C THR A 259 10.21 6.19 -4.38
N CYS A 260 8.94 6.41 -4.73
CA CYS A 260 8.34 5.90 -5.96
C CYS A 260 8.74 6.76 -7.17
N ASP A 261 8.65 8.08 -7.02
CA ASP A 261 8.57 8.98 -8.17
C ASP A 261 9.79 9.91 -8.34
N ALA A 262 10.63 10.09 -7.30
CA ALA A 262 11.74 11.06 -7.33
C ALA A 262 12.72 10.84 -8.51
N LYS A 263 12.94 9.57 -8.90
CA LYS A 263 13.82 9.20 -10.02
C LYS A 263 13.38 9.81 -11.37
N TYR A 264 12.10 10.13 -11.55
CA TYR A 264 11.60 10.74 -12.79
C TYR A 264 11.83 12.27 -12.86
N TYR A 265 12.39 12.84 -11.79
CA TYR A 265 12.72 14.25 -11.65
C TYR A 265 14.22 14.53 -11.69
N GLU A 266 15.00 13.63 -12.30
CA GLU A 266 16.43 13.84 -12.51
C GLU A 266 16.68 15.14 -13.29
N GLY A 267 17.47 16.05 -12.71
CA GLY A 267 17.79 17.36 -13.31
C GLY A 267 16.65 18.39 -13.27
N LYS A 268 15.50 18.08 -12.66
CA LYS A 268 14.29 18.92 -12.67
C LYS A 268 14.13 19.78 -11.41
N HIS A 269 13.28 20.81 -11.48
CA HIS A 269 12.86 21.60 -10.33
C HIS A 269 11.54 21.05 -9.78
N VAL A 270 11.51 20.70 -8.50
CA VAL A 270 10.31 20.21 -7.84
C VAL A 270 9.90 21.09 -6.66
N VAL A 271 8.60 21.15 -6.40
CA VAL A 271 8.06 21.79 -5.20
C VAL A 271 7.69 20.72 -4.17
N VAL A 272 7.94 20.99 -2.90
CA VAL A 272 7.51 20.13 -1.80
C VAL A 272 6.57 20.92 -0.91
N ILE A 273 5.39 20.39 -0.61
CA ILE A 273 4.41 21.03 0.28
C ILE A 273 4.49 20.38 1.66
N GLY A 274 4.87 21.17 2.68
CA GLY A 274 4.95 20.71 4.07
C GLY A 274 6.27 21.06 4.75
N GLY A 275 6.29 20.97 6.09
CA GLY A 275 7.48 21.30 6.91
C GLY A 275 7.72 20.36 8.09
N GLY A 276 7.02 19.22 8.14
CA GLY A 276 7.24 18.16 9.13
C GLY A 276 8.36 17.20 8.72
N ASN A 277 8.63 16.18 9.55
CA ASN A 277 9.67 15.17 9.29
C ASN A 277 9.60 14.57 7.88
N SER A 278 8.43 14.09 7.47
CA SER A 278 8.25 13.50 6.13
C SER A 278 8.60 14.47 5.02
N ALA A 279 8.15 15.72 5.10
CA ALA A 279 8.46 16.72 4.08
C ALA A 279 9.97 16.94 3.94
N ILE A 280 10.68 17.04 5.06
CA ILE A 280 12.10 17.38 5.09
C ILE A 280 13.00 16.19 4.75
N GLU A 281 12.77 15.03 5.35
CA GLU A 281 13.57 13.83 5.11
C GLU A 281 13.38 13.30 3.67
N GLU A 282 12.16 13.34 3.15
CA GLU A 282 11.90 12.95 1.75
C GLU A 282 12.47 13.99 0.78
N SER A 283 12.49 15.29 1.11
CA SER A 283 13.16 16.32 0.30
C SER A 283 14.66 16.06 0.14
N LEU A 284 15.34 15.64 1.22
CA LEU A 284 16.75 15.25 1.17
C LEU A 284 16.98 14.04 0.25
N PHE A 285 16.04 13.10 0.21
CA PHE A 285 16.09 12.00 -0.76
C PHE A 285 15.88 12.48 -2.19
N ILE A 286 14.86 13.32 -2.42
CA ILE A 286 14.55 13.90 -3.73
C ILE A 286 15.74 14.70 -4.27
N ALA A 287 16.51 15.37 -3.41
CA ALA A 287 17.70 16.16 -3.78
C ALA A 287 18.82 15.34 -4.45
N LYS A 288 18.80 14.00 -4.31
CA LYS A 288 19.69 13.11 -5.05
C LYS A 288 19.41 13.10 -6.56
N PHE A 289 18.18 13.41 -6.98
CA PHE A 289 17.73 13.40 -8.37
C PHE A 289 17.46 14.81 -8.88
N ALA A 290 16.65 15.59 -8.16
CA ALA A 290 16.27 16.93 -8.55
C ALA A 290 17.49 17.87 -8.61
N SER A 291 17.43 18.86 -9.50
CA SER A 291 18.42 19.95 -9.58
C SER A 291 18.08 21.08 -8.62
N LYS A 292 16.79 21.26 -8.28
CA LYS A 292 16.29 22.30 -7.37
C LYS A 292 15.03 21.83 -6.66
N ILE A 293 14.91 22.18 -5.39
CA ILE A 293 13.73 21.92 -4.56
C ILE A 293 13.28 23.22 -3.91
N THR A 294 11.99 23.52 -3.98
CA THR A 294 11.37 24.61 -3.22
C THR A 294 10.35 24.03 -2.25
N ILE A 295 10.65 24.11 -0.95
CA ILE A 295 9.77 23.66 0.12
C ILE A 295 8.83 24.81 0.48
N VAL A 296 7.54 24.62 0.25
CA VAL A 296 6.47 25.57 0.59
C VAL A 296 5.87 25.15 1.93
N HIS A 297 5.90 26.05 2.90
CA HIS A 297 5.42 25.77 4.25
C HIS A 297 4.63 26.94 4.82
N GLN A 298 3.49 26.63 5.42
CA GLN A 298 2.55 27.62 5.96
C GLN A 298 3.04 28.34 7.23
N PHE A 299 3.98 27.74 7.98
CA PHE A 299 4.55 28.36 9.19
C PHE A 299 5.88 29.06 8.88
N ASP A 300 6.38 29.83 9.83
CA ASP A 300 7.67 30.50 9.78
C ASP A 300 8.85 29.64 10.25
N THR A 301 8.55 28.45 10.78
CA THR A 301 9.50 27.49 11.33
C THR A 301 9.13 26.07 10.95
N LEU A 302 10.14 25.21 10.76
CA LEU A 302 9.93 23.79 10.46
C LEU A 302 9.54 23.02 11.73
N GLN A 303 8.73 21.97 11.53
CA GLN A 303 8.27 21.06 12.57
C GLN A 303 9.05 19.73 12.58
N ALA A 304 9.98 19.55 11.64
CA ALA A 304 10.85 18.39 11.57
C ALA A 304 11.85 18.33 12.75
N ASN A 305 12.50 17.19 12.95
CA ASN A 305 13.56 17.02 13.94
C ASN A 305 14.80 17.85 13.56
N LYS A 306 15.57 18.27 14.58
CA LYS A 306 16.70 19.20 14.38
C LYS A 306 17.74 18.67 13.38
N GLN A 307 18.06 17.39 13.42
CA GLN A 307 19.02 16.78 12.52
C GLN A 307 18.57 16.88 11.05
N ALA A 308 17.31 16.59 10.77
CA ALA A 308 16.73 16.73 9.44
C ALA A 308 16.68 18.20 8.99
N GLN A 309 16.35 19.13 9.89
CA GLN A 309 16.37 20.56 9.60
C GLN A 309 17.78 21.04 9.24
N GLU A 310 18.78 20.72 10.06
CA GLU A 310 20.18 21.08 9.83
C GLU A 310 20.69 20.56 8.48
N ALA A 311 20.39 19.30 8.16
CA ALA A 311 20.74 18.72 6.87
C ALA A 311 20.05 19.44 5.70
N ALA A 312 18.75 19.75 5.83
CA ALA A 312 18.00 20.42 4.76
C ALA A 312 18.40 21.89 4.57
N PHE A 313 18.78 22.61 5.63
CA PHE A 313 19.33 23.96 5.52
C PHE A 313 20.74 23.97 4.91
N ALA A 314 21.51 22.89 5.06
CA ALA A 314 22.85 22.75 4.49
C ALA A 314 22.84 22.27 3.02
N GLU A 315 21.72 21.77 2.52
CA GLU A 315 21.60 21.25 1.15
C GLU A 315 21.38 22.40 0.14
N PRO A 316 22.37 22.70 -0.73
CA PRO A 316 22.30 23.85 -1.65
C PRO A 316 21.18 23.78 -2.67
N LYS A 317 20.64 22.59 -2.96
CA LYS A 317 19.51 22.42 -3.89
C LYS A 317 18.16 22.75 -3.24
N ILE A 318 18.08 22.82 -1.91
CA ILE A 318 16.84 23.06 -1.17
C ILE A 318 16.71 24.56 -0.86
N SER A 319 15.54 25.11 -1.19
CA SER A 319 15.13 26.47 -0.84
C SER A 319 13.82 26.42 -0.08
N PHE A 320 13.61 27.37 0.83
CA PHE A 320 12.41 27.43 1.67
C PHE A 320 11.56 28.63 1.32
N LEU A 321 10.25 28.40 1.31
CA LEU A 321 9.25 29.42 1.19
C LEU A 321 8.25 29.29 2.36
N PHE A 322 8.58 29.99 3.44
CA PHE A 322 7.79 30.02 4.66
C PHE A 322 6.59 30.96 4.56
N LYS A 323 5.59 30.75 5.42
CA LYS A 323 4.33 31.52 5.46
C LYS A 323 3.56 31.51 4.15
N HIS A 324 3.73 30.48 3.32
CA HIS A 324 3.03 30.34 2.06
C HIS A 324 2.24 29.05 1.98
N GLU A 325 1.13 29.10 1.26
CA GLU A 325 0.31 27.93 0.91
C GLU A 325 0.09 27.85 -0.60
N PRO A 326 0.03 26.64 -1.17
CA PRO A 326 -0.41 26.46 -2.55
C PRO A 326 -1.90 26.84 -2.70
N ARG A 327 -2.23 27.44 -3.85
CA ARG A 327 -3.58 27.83 -4.25
C ARG A 327 -4.05 27.13 -5.52
N GLU A 328 -3.14 26.80 -6.43
CA GLU A 328 -3.44 26.05 -7.64
C GLU A 328 -2.18 25.34 -8.17
N PHE A 329 -2.30 24.11 -8.62
CA PHE A 329 -1.30 23.44 -9.44
C PHE A 329 -1.65 23.63 -10.92
N THR A 330 -0.76 24.24 -11.68
CA THR A 330 -1.02 24.64 -13.07
C THR A 330 -0.50 23.61 -14.06
N SER A 331 -1.06 23.65 -15.27
CA SER A 331 -0.56 22.88 -16.42
C SER A 331 -0.85 23.62 -17.72
N SER A 332 0.18 24.09 -18.42
CA SER A 332 0.04 24.76 -19.72
C SER A 332 -0.39 23.80 -20.83
N ASN A 333 -0.06 22.50 -20.70
CA ASN A 333 -0.40 21.46 -21.68
C ASN A 333 -1.64 20.65 -21.29
N GLY A 334 -2.20 20.87 -20.09
CA GLY A 334 -3.34 20.13 -19.53
C GLY A 334 -3.04 18.66 -19.18
N LEU A 335 -1.80 18.20 -19.36
CA LEU A 335 -1.38 16.81 -19.15
C LEU A 335 -0.55 16.65 -17.88
N THR A 336 0.40 17.54 -17.64
CA THR A 336 1.36 17.44 -16.54
C THR A 336 1.54 18.77 -15.83
N VAL A 337 1.75 18.73 -14.51
CA VAL A 337 2.08 19.93 -13.74
C VAL A 337 3.32 20.61 -14.30
N ASP A 338 3.26 21.93 -14.46
CA ASP A 338 4.40 22.79 -14.83
C ASP A 338 4.58 24.00 -13.89
N GLY A 339 3.74 24.11 -12.87
CA GLY A 339 3.89 25.12 -11.85
C GLY A 339 2.89 25.01 -10.71
N VAL A 340 3.06 25.90 -9.75
CA VAL A 340 2.18 26.07 -8.61
C VAL A 340 2.07 27.54 -8.25
N ASP A 341 0.84 28.02 -8.13
CA ASP A 341 0.55 29.31 -7.54
C ASP A 341 0.55 29.18 -6.03
N VAL A 342 1.33 30.02 -5.36
CA VAL A 342 1.43 30.07 -3.90
C VAL A 342 1.06 31.46 -3.41
N GLU A 343 0.42 31.53 -2.26
CA GLU A 343 -0.01 32.77 -1.62
C GLU A 343 0.74 32.96 -0.31
N ASP A 344 1.30 34.16 -0.10
CA ASP A 344 1.78 34.58 1.21
C ASP A 344 0.59 34.78 2.14
N LEU A 345 0.56 34.05 3.25
CA LEU A 345 -0.57 34.05 4.17
C LEU A 345 -0.78 35.39 4.90
N GLN A 346 0.27 36.21 5.00
CA GLN A 346 0.25 37.52 5.65
C GLN A 346 -0.15 38.62 4.67
N THR A 347 0.51 38.70 3.51
CA THR A 347 0.29 39.80 2.54
C THR A 347 -0.84 39.52 1.55
N LYS A 348 -1.25 38.25 1.41
CA LYS A 348 -2.17 37.76 0.38
C LYS A 348 -1.64 37.91 -1.05
N GLU A 349 -0.35 38.24 -1.21
CA GLU A 349 0.30 38.28 -2.51
C GLU A 349 0.44 36.86 -3.06
N ARG A 350 0.06 36.69 -4.33
CA ARG A 350 0.26 35.44 -5.06
C ARG A 350 1.49 35.53 -5.94
N LYS A 351 2.20 34.42 -6.03
CA LYS A 351 3.29 34.24 -6.99
C LYS A 351 3.26 32.87 -7.61
N HIS A 352 3.70 32.81 -8.86
CA HIS A 352 3.81 31.58 -9.60
C HIS A 352 5.21 30.99 -9.46
N ILE A 353 5.30 29.68 -9.14
CA ILE A 353 6.54 28.92 -9.15
C ILE A 353 6.46 27.94 -10.31
N VAL A 354 7.30 28.14 -11.33
CA VAL A 354 7.49 27.15 -12.39
C VAL A 354 8.22 25.94 -11.80
N CYS A 355 7.66 24.74 -11.95
CA CYS A 355 8.27 23.51 -11.48
C CYS A 355 7.77 22.31 -12.29
N ASP A 356 8.60 21.29 -12.43
CA ASP A 356 8.28 20.09 -13.21
C ASP A 356 7.37 19.10 -12.47
N GLY A 357 7.16 19.30 -11.17
CA GLY A 357 6.25 18.51 -10.34
C GLY A 357 6.23 18.94 -8.88
N ALA A 358 5.29 18.39 -8.12
CA ALA A 358 5.13 18.66 -6.70
C ALA A 358 4.95 17.39 -5.86
N PHE A 359 5.57 17.37 -4.68
CA PHE A 359 5.42 16.32 -3.68
C PHE A 359 4.67 16.87 -2.46
N ILE A 360 3.58 16.21 -2.06
CA ILE A 360 2.70 16.71 -1.00
C ILE A 360 2.89 15.88 0.28
N PHE A 361 3.39 16.54 1.33
CA PHE A 361 3.64 15.98 2.66
C PHE A 361 3.00 16.86 3.74
N ALA A 362 1.73 17.18 3.57
CA ALA A 362 1.00 18.19 4.34
C ALA A 362 0.00 17.62 5.37
N GLY A 363 0.05 16.31 5.64
CA GLY A 363 -0.78 15.67 6.65
C GLY A 363 -1.34 14.33 6.21
N MET A 364 -1.91 13.62 7.19
CA MET A 364 -2.44 12.27 7.02
C MET A 364 -3.88 12.21 7.53
N GLN A 365 -4.67 11.29 7.00
CA GLN A 365 -6.02 10.97 7.44
C GLN A 365 -6.13 9.48 7.78
N PRO A 366 -6.89 9.09 8.82
CA PRO A 366 -7.06 7.70 9.21
C PRO A 366 -7.87 6.92 8.17
N ASN A 367 -7.47 5.68 7.91
CA ASN A 367 -8.11 4.80 6.93
C ASN A 367 -9.30 4.07 7.56
N LEU A 368 -10.46 4.71 7.56
CA LEU A 368 -11.71 4.21 8.18
C LEU A 368 -12.84 3.97 7.17
N ASP A 369 -12.64 4.35 5.91
CA ASP A 369 -13.59 4.25 4.80
C ASP A 369 -14.04 2.81 4.47
N LEU A 370 -13.32 1.82 5.01
CA LEU A 370 -13.61 0.38 4.89
C LEU A 370 -14.65 -0.13 5.90
N PHE A 371 -15.07 0.71 6.84
CA PHE A 371 -15.94 0.33 7.94
C PHE A 371 -17.24 1.13 7.93
N ASP A 372 -18.37 0.42 7.96
CA ASP A 372 -19.69 1.03 8.22
C ASP A 372 -19.89 1.40 9.71
N ALA A 373 -18.87 1.14 10.52
CA ALA A 373 -18.91 1.28 11.97
C ALA A 373 -18.82 2.74 12.43
N ARG A 374 -19.68 3.10 13.39
CA ARG A 374 -19.65 4.43 14.04
C ARG A 374 -18.67 4.46 15.20
N PHE A 375 -17.39 4.63 14.89
CA PHE A 375 -16.37 4.91 15.90
C PHE A 375 -16.64 6.24 16.62
N ALA A 376 -16.31 6.30 17.91
CA ALA A 376 -16.08 7.57 18.57
C ALA A 376 -14.77 8.19 18.02
N LEU A 377 -14.86 9.34 17.36
CA LEU A 377 -13.71 10.01 16.75
C LEU A 377 -13.32 11.28 17.53
N ASP A 378 -12.06 11.69 17.42
CA ASP A 378 -11.63 13.03 17.78
C ASP A 378 -11.99 14.06 16.72
N GLU A 379 -11.71 15.35 16.98
CA GLU A 379 -12.02 16.43 16.03
C GLU A 379 -11.25 16.33 14.69
N TRP A 380 -10.24 15.46 14.62
CA TRP A 380 -9.42 15.21 13.42
C TRP A 380 -9.80 13.92 12.69
N GLY A 381 -10.84 13.22 13.16
CA GLY A 381 -11.36 12.00 12.56
C GLY A 381 -10.65 10.71 13.00
N TYR A 382 -9.76 10.75 13.98
CA TYR A 382 -9.04 9.57 14.49
C TYR A 382 -9.82 8.84 15.58
N VAL A 383 -9.68 7.52 15.65
CA VAL A 383 -10.44 6.68 16.61
C VAL A 383 -10.01 6.98 18.04
N LYS A 384 -10.96 7.39 18.89
CA LYS A 384 -10.73 7.51 20.34
C LYS A 384 -10.64 6.11 20.95
N VAL A 385 -9.64 5.94 21.82
CA VAL A 385 -9.40 4.69 22.53
C VAL A 385 -9.06 4.93 24.00
N ASP A 386 -9.19 3.89 24.82
CA ASP A 386 -8.65 3.87 26.18
C ASP A 386 -7.14 3.55 26.22
N GLU A 387 -6.56 3.41 27.41
CA GLU A 387 -5.14 3.08 27.61
C GLU A 387 -4.74 1.69 27.10
N ASP A 388 -5.68 0.75 27.05
CA ASP A 388 -5.49 -0.59 26.47
C ASP A 388 -5.87 -0.62 24.97
N VAL A 389 -5.99 0.56 24.36
CA VAL A 389 -6.35 0.82 22.97
C VAL A 389 -7.70 0.21 22.53
N ARG A 390 -8.64 0.03 23.45
CA ARG A 390 -10.02 -0.38 23.16
C ARG A 390 -10.80 0.77 22.53
N THR A 391 -11.61 0.46 21.54
CA THR A 391 -12.53 1.43 20.92
C THR A 391 -13.85 1.51 21.69
N SER A 392 -14.77 2.37 21.22
CA SER A 392 -16.15 2.40 21.70
C SER A 392 -16.97 1.16 21.33
N ILE A 393 -16.46 0.31 20.42
CA ILE A 393 -17.13 -0.92 19.99
C ILE A 393 -16.55 -2.08 20.81
N LYS A 394 -17.44 -2.86 21.44
CA LYS A 394 -17.05 -3.99 22.28
C LYS A 394 -16.19 -4.96 21.48
N ASP A 395 -15.12 -5.48 22.10
CA ASP A 395 -14.21 -6.48 21.52
C ASP A 395 -13.40 -6.00 20.30
N VAL A 396 -13.43 -4.68 20.01
CA VAL A 396 -12.69 -4.04 18.92
C VAL A 396 -11.67 -3.06 19.47
N PHE A 397 -10.42 -3.21 19.03
CA PHE A 397 -9.27 -2.39 19.39
C PHE A 397 -8.81 -1.56 18.18
N ALA A 398 -8.15 -0.43 18.40
CA ALA A 398 -7.56 0.37 17.32
C ALA A 398 -6.11 0.73 17.63
N ALA A 399 -5.18 0.27 16.80
CA ALA A 399 -3.75 0.36 17.05
C ALA A 399 -3.00 1.07 15.91
N GLY A 400 -1.95 1.80 16.26
CA GLY A 400 -1.13 2.53 15.29
C GLY A 400 -1.68 3.90 14.97
N ASP A 401 -1.48 4.36 13.74
CA ASP A 401 -1.76 5.76 13.38
C ASP A 401 -3.24 6.03 13.12
N VAL A 402 -4.10 5.00 13.10
CA VAL A 402 -5.55 5.14 12.92
C VAL A 402 -6.26 5.73 14.16
N ARG A 403 -5.66 5.59 15.34
CA ARG A 403 -6.21 6.10 16.61
C ARG A 403 -5.71 7.51 16.95
N SER A 404 -6.47 8.19 17.80
CA SER A 404 -6.10 9.48 18.37
C SER A 404 -4.89 9.30 19.28
N LYS A 405 -3.81 10.01 18.94
CA LYS A 405 -2.58 10.02 19.72
C LYS A 405 -1.71 11.23 19.41
N ARG A 406 -0.90 11.60 20.39
CA ARG A 406 -0.02 12.77 20.33
C ARG A 406 1.13 12.60 19.33
N TYR A 407 1.70 11.39 19.24
CA TYR A 407 2.86 11.11 18.41
C TYR A 407 2.57 9.95 17.47
N ARG A 408 2.84 10.16 16.18
CA ARG A 408 2.68 9.16 15.11
C ARG A 408 4.05 8.78 14.61
N GLN A 409 4.60 7.73 15.19
CA GLN A 409 5.93 7.19 14.91
C GLN A 409 5.85 5.66 14.84
N MET A 410 6.78 5.03 14.13
CA MET A 410 6.84 3.56 14.05
C MET A 410 6.89 2.90 15.43
N THR A 411 7.72 3.40 16.33
CA THR A 411 7.85 2.86 17.69
C THR A 411 6.56 2.97 18.49
N THR A 412 5.81 4.06 18.33
CA THR A 412 4.48 4.19 18.95
C THR A 412 3.46 3.25 18.33
N ALA A 413 3.52 3.00 17.01
CA ALA A 413 2.64 2.06 16.35
C ALA A 413 2.92 0.61 16.78
N VAL A 414 4.19 0.24 16.92
CA VAL A 414 4.63 -1.05 17.50
C VAL A 414 4.11 -1.17 18.93
N SER A 415 4.28 -0.14 19.76
CA SER A 415 3.76 -0.12 21.13
C SER A 415 2.25 -0.35 21.17
N ASP A 416 1.49 0.37 20.34
CA ASP A 416 0.04 0.22 20.27
C ASP A 416 -0.37 -1.21 19.86
N GLY A 417 0.36 -1.81 18.90
CA GLY A 417 0.14 -3.19 18.48
C GLY A 417 0.38 -4.20 19.62
N THR A 418 1.44 -4.01 20.40
CA THR A 418 1.71 -4.82 21.59
C THR A 418 0.60 -4.65 22.64
N ILE A 419 0.20 -3.41 22.94
CA ILE A 419 -0.84 -3.15 23.94
C ILE A 419 -2.17 -3.81 23.52
N ALA A 420 -2.58 -3.65 22.26
CA ALA A 420 -3.79 -4.28 21.73
C ALA A 420 -3.75 -5.80 21.89
N ALA A 421 -2.66 -6.44 21.46
CA ALA A 421 -2.51 -7.88 21.54
C ALA A 421 -2.54 -8.39 22.99
N MET A 422 -1.80 -7.74 23.90
CA MET A 422 -1.72 -8.16 25.30
C MET A 422 -3.06 -7.99 26.04
N ALA A 423 -3.76 -6.87 25.82
CA ALA A 423 -5.08 -6.64 26.41
C ALA A 423 -6.08 -7.68 25.92
N LEU A 424 -6.09 -7.94 24.62
CA LEU A 424 -6.97 -8.91 23.98
C LEU A 424 -6.70 -10.35 24.47
N VAL A 425 -5.44 -10.79 24.50
CA VAL A 425 -5.04 -12.12 24.99
C VAL A 425 -5.54 -12.35 26.41
N ARG A 426 -5.34 -11.36 27.29
CA ARG A 426 -5.82 -11.40 28.68
C ARG A 426 -7.34 -11.54 28.76
N GLU A 427 -8.09 -10.84 27.90
CA GLU A 427 -9.56 -10.91 27.86
C GLU A 427 -10.10 -12.23 27.30
N LEU A 428 -9.34 -12.90 26.43
CA LEU A 428 -9.67 -14.25 25.96
C LEU A 428 -9.31 -15.34 26.97
N GLY A 429 -8.51 -15.02 27.99
CA GLY A 429 -8.04 -15.99 29.00
C GLY A 429 -7.04 -17.00 28.45
N ALA A 430 -6.27 -16.60 27.44
CA ALA A 430 -5.27 -17.42 26.75
C ALA A 430 -3.86 -17.25 27.32
#